data_AF-A0A3N7G9P3-F1
#
_entry.id   AF-A0A3N7G9P3-F1
#
_cell.length_a   1.000
_cell.length_b   1.000
_cell.length_c   1.000
_cell.angle_alpha   90.00
_cell.angle_beta   90.00
_cell.angle_gamma   90.00
#
_symmetry.space_group_name_H-M   'P 1'
#
loop_
_entity.id
_entity.type
_entity.pdbx_description
1 polymer ?
#
loop_
_entity_poly.entity_id
_entity_poly.type
_entity_poly.pdbx_seq_one_letter_code
_entity_poly.pdbx_strand_id
1 'polypeptide(L)' 'MTTIDLKRIYDAPSPEDGYRVLVDRVWPRGMTKEKADIDLWAKDIAPSAELRK' A
#
# COMPACT_ATOMS: atom_id res chain seq x y z
N MET A 1 -9.91 3.91 -20.03
CA MET A 1 -8.64 3.34 -19.54
C MET A 1 -8.52 3.71 -18.07
N THR A 2 -8.14 2.77 -17.21
CA THR A 2 -7.89 3.05 -15.79
C THR A 2 -6.44 3.49 -15.63
N THR A 3 -6.20 4.61 -14.97
CA THR A 3 -4.85 5.10 -14.66
C THR A 3 -4.36 4.45 -13.37
N ILE A 4 -3.09 4.09 -13.31
CA ILE A 4 -2.44 3.57 -12.10
C ILE A 4 -1.28 4.50 -11.79
N ASP A 5 -1.33 5.10 -10.60
CA ASP A 5 -0.31 5.99 -10.11
C ASP A 5 0.50 5.33 -8.99
N LEU A 6 1.79 5.64 -8.93
CA LEU A 6 2.70 5.13 -7.91
C LEU A 6 2.92 6.19 -6.85
N LYS A 7 2.69 5.83 -5.59
CA LYS A 7 2.92 6.69 -4.42
C LYS A 7 3.55 5.89 -3.30
N ARG A 8 4.50 6.47 -2.56
CA ARG A 8 5.10 5.76 -1.42
C ARG A 8 4.13 5.83 -0.26
N ILE A 9 4.08 4.77 0.54
CA ILE A 9 3.28 4.73 1.77
C ILE A 9 3.70 5.78 2.81
N TYR A 10 4.90 6.34 2.69
CA TYR A 10 5.40 7.42 3.55
C TYR A 10 5.03 8.82 3.06
N ASP A 11 4.54 8.95 1.83
CA ASP A 11 4.04 10.22 1.31
C ASP A 11 2.64 10.47 1.89
N ALA A 12 2.34 11.73 2.21
CA ALA A 12 1.06 12.09 2.80
C ALA A 12 -0.11 11.73 1.85
N PRO A 13 -1.23 11.17 2.37
CA PRO A 13 -2.45 10.98 1.60
C PRO A 13 -2.89 12.29 0.92
N SER A 14 -3.38 12.20 -0.31
CA SER A 14 -4.05 13.32 -0.98
C SER A 14 -5.46 12.92 -1.38
N PRO A 15 -6.46 13.84 -1.32
CA PRO A 15 -7.78 13.60 -1.88
C PRO A 15 -7.78 13.20 -3.36
N GLU A 16 -6.71 13.49 -4.11
CA GLU A 16 -6.56 13.10 -5.52
C GLU A 16 -6.09 11.65 -5.72
N ASP A 17 -5.66 10.96 -4.65
CA ASP A 17 -5.14 9.59 -4.75
C ASP A 17 -6.21 8.56 -5.14
N GLY A 18 -7.49 8.91 -5.00
CA GLY A 18 -8.60 8.00 -5.27
C GLY A 18 -8.57 6.76 -4.37
N TYR A 19 -8.57 5.57 -4.99
CA TYR A 19 -8.56 4.29 -4.26
C TYR A 19 -7.14 3.78 -4.04
N ARG A 20 -6.71 3.68 -2.79
CA ARG A 20 -5.32 3.39 -2.41
C ARG A 20 -5.14 1.93 -2.03
N VAL A 21 -4.23 1.26 -2.74
CA VAL A 21 -3.92 -0.16 -2.54
C VAL A 21 -2.49 -0.34 -2.07
N LEU A 22 -2.30 -0.96 -0.90
CA LEU A 22 -0.99 -1.42 -0.44
C LEU A 22 -0.76 -2.85 -0.91
N VAL A 23 0.29 -3.04 -1.72
CA VAL A 23 0.66 -4.35 -2.30
C VAL A 23 1.84 -5.01 -1.59
N ASP A 24 2.37 -4.41 -0.52
CA ASP A 24 3.43 -5.00 0.28
C ASP A 24 2.89 -6.03 1.27
N ARG A 25 3.59 -7.15 1.44
CA ARG A 25 3.19 -8.20 2.40
C ARG A 25 3.28 -7.76 3.86
N VAL A 26 4.22 -6.86 4.15
CA VAL A 26 4.55 -6.42 5.50
C VAL A 26 4.14 -4.98 5.64
N TRP A 27 3.40 -4.68 6.71
CA TRP A 27 3.04 -3.32 7.02
C TRP A 27 4.29 -2.49 7.34
N PRO A 28 4.46 -1.28 6.75
CA PRO A 28 5.65 -0.47 6.96
C PRO A 28 5.81 -0.04 8.42
N ARG A 29 7.05 -0.10 8.91
CA ARG A 29 7.38 0.34 10.27
C ARG A 29 7.15 1.84 10.41
N GLY A 30 6.66 2.25 11.59
CA GLY A 30 6.39 3.65 11.92
C GLY A 30 5.13 4.24 11.29
N MET A 31 4.35 3.43 10.56
CA MET A 31 3.12 3.86 9.92
C MET A 31 1.91 3.28 10.66
N THR A 32 0.92 4.10 11.00
CA THR A 32 -0.37 3.61 11.50
C THR A 32 -1.35 3.42 10.34
N LYS A 33 -2.40 2.63 10.54
CA LYS A 33 -3.43 2.44 9.51
C LYS A 33 -4.14 3.75 9.19
N GLU A 34 -4.46 4.54 10.22
CA GLU A 34 -5.11 5.84 10.01
C GLU A 34 -4.24 6.82 9.24
N LYS A 35 -2.92 6.88 9.52
CA LYS A 35 -2.00 7.77 8.78
C LYS A 35 -1.78 7.32 7.34
N ALA A 36 -1.75 6.00 7.12
CA ALA A 36 -1.53 5.44 5.80
C ALA A 36 -2.73 5.66 4.88
N ASP A 37 -3.95 5.72 5.44
CA ASP A 37 -5.20 5.96 4.70
C ASP A 37 -5.32 5.06 3.45
N ILE A 38 -5.22 3.75 3.67
CA ILE A 38 -5.24 2.71 2.64
C ILE A 38 -6.61 2.04 2.62
N ASP A 39 -7.27 2.01 1.46
CA ASP A 39 -8.56 1.35 1.27
C ASP A 39 -8.43 -0.18 1.25
N LEU A 40 -7.36 -0.69 0.63
CA LEU A 40 -7.11 -2.13 0.51
C LEU A 40 -5.66 -2.49 0.77
N TRP A 41 -5.44 -3.41 1.71
CA TRP A 41 -4.15 -4.08 1.89
C TRP A 41 -4.15 -5.44 1.18
N ALA A 42 -3.74 -5.45 -0.08
CA ALA A 42 -3.66 -6.63 -0.94
C ALA A 42 -2.42 -7.49 -0.66
N LYS A 43 -2.22 -7.92 0.59
CA LYS A 43 -1.05 -8.73 1.00
C LYS A 43 -0.94 -10.10 0.30
N ASP A 44 -2.05 -10.61 -0.22
CA ASP A 44 -2.12 -11.94 -0.83
C ASP A 44 -1.52 -12.00 -2.22
N ILE A 45 -1.40 -10.86 -2.91
CA ILE A 45 -0.70 -10.77 -4.21
C ILE A 45 0.83 -10.58 -4.04
N ALA A 46 1.29 -10.32 -2.82
CA ALA A 46 2.70 -10.12 -2.53
C ALA A 46 3.44 -11.48 -2.42
N PRO A 47 4.74 -11.54 -2.78
CA PRO A 47 5.54 -12.76 -2.66
C PRO A 47 5.42 -13.39 -1.27
N SER A 48 5.25 -14.72 -1.21
CA SER A 48 5.14 -15.45 0.05
C SER A 48 6.43 -15.31 0.88
N ALA A 49 6.36 -15.64 2.17
CA ALA A 49 7.52 -15.60 3.06
C ALA A 49 8.65 -16.53 2.57
N GLU A 50 8.30 -17.67 2.00
CA GLU A 50 9.27 -18.63 1.44
C GLU A 50 9.98 -18.07 0.19
N LEU A 51 9.29 -17.23 -0.61
CA LEU A 51 9.87 -16.59 -1.79
C LEU A 51 10.67 -15.31 -1.46
N ARG A 52 10.67 -14.87 -0.20
CA ARG A 52 11.44 -13.70 0.28
C ARG A 52 12.77 -14.10 0.95
N LYS A 53 13.12 -15.39 0.97
CA LYS A 53 14.39 -15.91 1.51
C LYS A 53 15.48 -15.91 0.44
#